data_AF-A0A6M0H6B7-F1
#
_entry.id   AF-A0A6M0H6B7-F1
#
_cell.length_a   1.000
_cell.length_b   1.000
_cell.length_c   1.000
_cell.angle_alpha   90.00
_cell.angle_beta   90.00
_cell.angle_gamma   90.00
#
_symmetry.space_group_name_H-M   'P 1'
#
loop_
_entity.id
_entity.type
_entity.pdbx_description
1 polymer ?
#
loop_
_entity_poly.entity_id
_entity_poly.type
_entity_poly.pdbx_seq_one_letter_code
_entity_poly.pdbx_strand_id
1 'polypeptide(L)' 'MSGNFIRKYTEEERVKIVEEALACGSNSLVAAKYNIHSGLVSNWKCNYRRYKQTLKPKNATQPKDEEIIV' A
#
# COMPACT_ATOMS: atom_id res chain seq x y z
N MET A 1 -0.89 26.00 -8.71
CA MET A 1 -1.95 25.02 -9.04
C MET A 1 -1.73 23.75 -8.23
N SER A 2 -2.33 23.64 -7.05
CA SER A 2 -2.39 22.36 -6.34
C SER A 2 -3.53 21.54 -6.95
N GLY A 3 -3.24 20.83 -8.04
CA GLY A 3 -4.18 19.85 -8.56
C GLY A 3 -4.47 18.85 -7.45
N ASN A 4 -5.70 18.84 -6.93
CA ASN A 4 -6.12 17.79 -6.01
C ASN A 4 -5.97 16.47 -6.77
N PHE A 5 -4.95 15.69 -6.41
CA PHE A 5 -4.82 14.31 -6.88
C PHE A 5 -6.03 13.54 -6.34
N ILE A 6 -7.07 13.44 -7.15
CA ILE A 6 -8.21 12.59 -6.85
C ILE A 6 -7.66 11.16 -6.82
N ARG A 7 -7.73 10.54 -5.65
CA ARG A 7 -7.35 9.14 -5.52
C ARG A 7 -8.38 8.31 -6.27
N LYS A 8 -7.93 7.64 -7.34
CA LYS A 8 -8.77 6.78 -8.17
C LYS A 8 -9.41 5.62 -7.38
N TYR A 9 -8.78 5.19 -6.28
CA TYR A 9 -9.21 4.05 -5.49
C TYR A 9 -9.53 4.44 -4.05
N THR A 10 -10.64 3.90 -3.52
CA THR A 10 -10.99 3.99 -2.10
C THR A 10 -10.09 3.09 -1.25
N GLU A 11 -10.16 3.20 0.07
CA GLU A 11 -9.40 2.29 0.94
C GLU A 11 -9.84 0.84 0.76
N GLU A 12 -11.15 0.59 0.71
CA GLU A 12 -11.75 -0.73 0.58
C GLU A 12 -11.33 -1.41 -0.72
N GLU A 13 -11.29 -0.66 -1.82
CA GLU A 13 -10.81 -1.17 -3.12
C GLU A 13 -9.34 -1.58 -3.06
N ARG A 14 -8.50 -0.78 -2.39
CA ARG A 14 -7.07 -1.07 -2.27
C ARG A 14 -6.80 -2.25 -1.35
N VAL A 15 -7.56 -2.39 -0.27
CA VAL A 15 -7.49 -3.55 0.62
C VAL A 15 -7.82 -4.83 -0.16
N LYS A 16 -8.89 -4.83 -0.97
CA LYS A 16 -9.21 -5.98 -1.84
C LYS A 16 -8.07 -6.34 -2.80
N ILE A 17 -7.46 -5.34 -3.43
CA ILE A 17 -6.31 -5.55 -4.33
C ILE A 17 -5.11 -6.14 -3.57
N VAL A 18 -4.86 -5.65 -2.35
CA VAL A 18 -3.78 -6.14 -1.49
C VAL A 18 -4.03 -7.59 -1.05
N GLU A 19 -5.25 -7.92 -0.64
CA GLU A 19 -5.64 -9.28 -0.26
C GLU A 19 -5.49 -10.25 -1.43
N GLU A 20 -5.95 -9.85 -2.63
CA GLU A 20 -5.75 -10.65 -3.84
C GLU A 20 -4.26 -10.85 -4.16
N ALA A 21 -3.44 -9.80 -4.02
CA ALA A 21 -1.99 -9.88 -4.23
C ALA A 21 -1.25 -10.68 -3.13
N LEU A 22 -1.84 -10.87 -1.96
CA LEU A 22 -1.33 -11.76 -0.92
C LEU A 22 -1.71 -13.21 -1.21
N ALA A 23 -2.95 -13.46 -1.63
CA ALA A 23 -3.44 -14.79 -1.99
C ALA A 23 -2.80 -15.33 -3.28
N CYS A 24 -2.64 -14.49 -4.31
CA CYS A 24 -2.02 -14.85 -5.58
C CYS A 24 -0.49 -15.03 -5.46
N GLY A 25 0.15 -14.35 -4.50
CA GLY A 25 1.61 -14.35 -4.35
C GLY A 25 2.37 -13.51 -5.38
N SER A 26 1.70 -12.97 -6.41
CA SER A 26 2.32 -12.13 -7.45
C SER A 26 1.69 -10.74 -7.53
N ASN A 27 2.48 -9.71 -7.23
CA ASN A 27 2.05 -8.32 -7.36
C ASN A 27 1.82 -7.93 -8.83
N SER A 28 2.64 -8.46 -9.75
CA SER A 28 2.58 -8.08 -11.17
C SER A 28 1.31 -8.57 -11.85
N LEU A 29 0.87 -9.80 -11.53
CA LEU A 29 -0.36 -10.36 -12.09
C LEU A 29 -1.60 -9.57 -11.63
N VAL A 30 -1.69 -9.31 -10.33
CA VAL A 30 -2.80 -8.52 -9.78
C VAL A 30 -2.74 -7.08 -10.29
N ALA A 31 -1.57 -6.47 -10.36
CA ALA A 31 -1.42 -5.13 -10.91
C ALA A 31 -1.88 -5.02 -12.37
N ALA A 32 -1.58 -6.02 -13.21
CA ALA A 32 -2.07 -6.10 -14.58
C ALA A 32 -3.60 -6.20 -14.65
N LYS A 33 -4.22 -7.03 -13.80
CA LYS A 33 -5.69 -7.18 -13.71
C LYS A 33 -6.40 -5.85 -13.42
N TYR A 34 -5.82 -5.03 -12.54
CA TYR A 34 -6.39 -3.73 -12.15
C TYR A 34 -5.87 -2.54 -12.96
N ASN A 35 -5.02 -2.79 -13.97
CA ASN A 35 -4.32 -1.78 -14.76
C ASN A 35 -3.63 -0.71 -13.88
N ILE A 36 -2.86 -1.17 -12.90
CA ILE A 36 -2.05 -0.35 -11.99
C ILE A 36 -0.59 -0.77 -12.03
N HIS A 37 0.29 0.08 -11.52
CA HIS A 37 1.71 -0.25 -11.40
C HIS A 37 1.96 -1.24 -10.26
N SER A 38 2.76 -2.28 -10.48
CA SER A 38 3.07 -3.30 -9.46
C SER A 38 3.76 -2.73 -8.21
N GLY A 39 4.55 -1.66 -8.38
CA GLY A 39 5.15 -0.91 -7.27
C GLY A 39 4.11 -0.26 -6.34
N LEU A 40 2.93 0.11 -6.87
CA LEU A 40 1.83 0.66 -6.07
C LEU A 40 1.25 -0.41 -5.14
N VAL A 41 1.03 -1.62 -5.67
CA VAL A 41 0.59 -2.79 -4.90
C VAL A 41 1.62 -3.15 -3.83
N SER A 42 2.91 -3.09 -4.17
CA SER A 42 4.00 -3.32 -3.20
C SER A 42 3.93 -2.33 -2.03
N ASN A 43 3.77 -1.03 -2.33
CA ASN A 43 3.64 0.01 -1.31
C ASN A 43 2.40 -0.21 -0.43
N TRP A 44 1.24 -0.50 -1.03
CA TRP A 44 0.02 -0.80 -0.29
C TRP A 44 0.17 -2.03 0.60
N LYS A 45 0.81 -3.11 0.14
CA LYS A 45 1.11 -4.30 0.96
C LYS A 45 1.99 -3.95 2.16
N CYS A 46 3.05 -3.18 1.94
CA CYS A 46 3.95 -2.73 3.01
C CYS A 46 3.20 -1.91 4.07
N ASN A 47 2.41 -0.93 3.64
CA ASN A 47 1.62 -0.11 4.56
C ASN A 47 0.55 -0.93 5.27
N TYR A 48 -0.13 -1.83 4.56
CA TYR A 48 -1.20 -2.65 5.12
C TYR A 48 -0.67 -3.56 6.23
N ARG A 49 0.53 -4.13 6.06
CA ARG A 49 1.20 -4.91 7.12
C ARG A 49 1.55 -4.08 8.35
N ARG A 50 1.99 -2.83 8.17
CA ARG A 50 2.45 -1.94 9.25
C ARG A 50 1.31 -1.23 9.99
N TYR A 51 0.32 -0.75 9.25
CA TYR A 51 -0.70 0.18 9.77
C TYR A 51 -2.13 -0.38 9.66
N LYS A 52 -2.32 -1.57 9.09
CA LYS A 52 -3.64 -2.10 8.69
C LYS A 52 -4.40 -1.17 7.73
N GLN A 53 -3.66 -0.31 7.01
CA GLN A 53 -4.15 0.65 6.03
C GLN A 53 -3.20 0.67 4.83
N THR A 54 -3.74 0.84 3.63
CA THR A 54 -2.96 0.85 2.38
C THR A 54 -2.18 2.15 2.17
N LEU A 55 -2.55 3.22 2.87
CA LEU A 55 -1.77 4.46 2.95
C LEU A 55 -1.10 4.59 4.29
N LYS A 56 0.05 5.27 4.28
CA LYS A 56 0.65 5.79 5.50
C LYS A 56 -0.31 6.81 6.14
N PRO A 57 -0.73 6.62 7.39
CA PRO A 57 -1.53 7.62 8.08
C PRO A 57 -0.72 8.90 8.29
N LYS A 58 -1.36 10.07 8.15
CA LYS A 58 -0.68 11.39 8.24
C LYS A 58 0.04 11.61 9.57
N ASN A 59 -0.39 10.93 10.63
CA ASN A 59 0.16 11.05 11.98
C ASN A 59 1.14 9.90 12.35
N ALA A 60 1.51 9.04 11.39
CA ALA A 60 2.58 8.07 11.64
C ALA A 60 3.92 8.81 11.64
N THR A 61 4.29 9.31 12.81
CA THR A 61 5.68 9.45 13.24
C THR A 61 6.34 8.11 12.91
N GLN A 62 7.29 8.11 11.97
CA GLN A 62 8.11 6.93 11.75
C GLN A 62 8.68 6.55 13.12
N PRO A 63 8.54 5.31 13.61
CA PRO A 63 9.47 4.86 14.63
C PRO A 63 10.85 5.05 13.99
N LYS A 64 11.56 6.09 14.46
CA LYS A 64 12.97 6.28 14.18
C LYS A 64 13.59 5.02 14.73
N ASP A 65 14.17 4.23 13.83
CA ASP A 65 15.14 3.17 14.09
C ASP A 65 15.21 2.82 15.58
N GLU A 66 14.36 1.89 16.02
CA GLU A 66 14.60 1.25 17.31
C GLU A 66 15.97 0.63 17.19
N GLU A 67 16.90 1.21 17.96
CA GLU A 67 18.30 0.86 18.04
C GLU A 67 18.46 -0.65 17.96
N ILE A 68 19.27 -1.11 16.99
CA ILE A 68 19.91 -2.41 17.12
C ILE A 68 20.80 -2.28 18.35
N ILE A 69 20.27 -2.65 19.52
CA ILE A 69 21.04 -2.82 20.74
C ILE A 69 21.79 -4.15 20.59
N VAL A 70 23.09 -4.00 20.29
CA VAL A 70 24.23 -4.91 20.50
C VAL A 70 24.19 -6.26 19.80
#